data_AF-A0A9J5YTW7-F1
#
_entry.id   AF-A0A9J5YTW7-F1
#
_cell.length_a   1.000
_cell.length_b   1.000
_cell.length_c   1.000
_cell.angle_alpha   90.00
_cell.angle_beta   90.00
_cell.angle_gamma   90.00
#
_symmetry.space_group_name_H-M   'P 1'
#
loop_
_entity.id
_entity.type
_entity.pdbx_description
1 polymer ?
#
loop_
_entity_poly.entity_id
_entity_poly.type
_entity_poly.pdbx_seq_one_letter_code
_entity_poly.pdbx_strand_id
1 'polypeptide(L)'
;MKFMKLGSKPDTFQTDGNNVRYVASELASDIAINVGDVKFYLHKFPLLSKSATLQKLVSNASEGNCDEVDIHDIPGGPSAFKYVLNSVTA
;
A
#
# COMPACT_ATOMS: atom_id res chain seq x y z
N MET A 1 -39.04 -3.39 -6.57
CA MET A 1 -38.17 -3.42 -5.37
C MET A 1 -36.84 -2.80 -5.74
N LYS A 2 -36.44 -1.69 -5.11
CA LYS A 2 -35.23 -0.92 -5.48
C LYS A 2 -34.03 -1.49 -4.73
N PHE A 3 -33.14 -2.13 -5.46
CA PHE A 3 -31.86 -2.65 -4.99
C PHE A 3 -31.06 -1.49 -4.40
N MET A 4 -30.86 -1.50 -3.08
CA MET A 4 -29.85 -0.65 -2.45
C MET A 4 -28.50 -1.30 -2.75
N LYS A 5 -27.72 -0.66 -3.63
CA LYS A 5 -26.35 -1.08 -3.92
C LYS A 5 -25.55 -0.88 -2.63
N LEU A 6 -25.37 -1.96 -1.89
CA LEU A 6 -24.53 -2.02 -0.70
C LEU A 6 -23.19 -1.41 -1.09
N GLY A 7 -22.83 -0.29 -0.45
CA GLY A 7 -21.66 0.50 -0.79
C GLY A 7 -20.48 -0.42 -1.00
N SER A 8 -20.05 -0.51 -2.27
CA SER A 8 -18.79 -1.16 -2.62
C SER A 8 -17.75 -0.40 -1.81
N LYS A 9 -17.16 -1.03 -0.80
CA LYS A 9 -16.00 -0.45 -0.10
C LYS A 9 -15.08 0.06 -1.21
N PRO A 10 -14.77 1.36 -1.26
CA PRO A 10 -13.88 1.84 -2.31
C PRO A 10 -12.60 1.02 -2.14
N ASP A 11 -12.18 0.34 -3.21
CA ASP A 11 -10.83 -0.21 -3.26
C ASP A 11 -9.94 1.01 -2.98
N THR A 12 -9.34 1.07 -1.78
CA THR A 12 -8.56 2.25 -1.35
C THR A 12 -7.44 2.56 -2.33
N PHE A 13 -7.06 1.53 -3.09
CA PHE A 13 -6.06 1.57 -4.14
C PHE A 13 -6.69 1.80 -5.50
N GLN A 14 -6.38 2.96 -6.07
CA GLN A 14 -6.57 3.18 -7.49
C GLN A 14 -5.44 2.50 -8.27
N THR A 15 -5.72 2.08 -9.50
CA THR A 15 -4.72 1.46 -10.39
C THR A 15 -4.54 2.35 -11.60
N ASP A 16 -3.33 2.89 -11.78
CA ASP A 16 -2.91 3.48 -13.05
C ASP A 16 -2.33 2.32 -13.87
N GLY A 17 -2.92 2.01 -15.02
CA GLY A 17 -2.73 0.75 -15.73
C GLY A 17 -1.27 0.47 -16.08
N ASN A 18 -0.53 -0.16 -15.17
CA ASN A 18 0.83 -0.71 -15.33
C ASN A 18 1.33 -1.39 -14.03
N ASN A 19 0.45 -2.10 -13.31
CA ASN A 19 0.74 -2.67 -11.99
C ASN A 19 1.14 -1.64 -10.92
N VAL A 20 0.78 -0.38 -11.12
CA VAL A 20 0.97 0.68 -10.12
C VAL A 20 -0.33 0.89 -9.36
N ARG A 21 -0.23 0.89 -8.03
CA ARG A 21 -1.35 1.11 -7.11
C ARG A 21 -1.05 2.29 -6.20
N TYR A 22 -2.03 3.15 -5.97
CA TYR A 22 -1.86 4.34 -5.13
C TYR A 22 -3.09 4.57 -4.25
N VAL A 23 -2.87 5.12 -3.06
CA VAL A 23 -3.95 5.52 -2.16
C VAL A 23 -4.58 6.82 -2.67
N ALA A 24 -5.90 6.85 -2.76
CA ALA A 24 -6.64 8.08 -3.08
C ALA A 24 -6.48 9.10 -1.94
N SER A 25 -5.60 10.09 -2.10
CA SER A 25 -5.29 11.12 -1.10
C SER A 25 -4.93 12.43 -1.80
N GLU A 26 -5.20 13.56 -1.15
CA GLU A 26 -4.77 14.90 -1.61
C GLU A 26 -3.29 15.17 -1.31
N LEU A 27 -2.64 14.29 -0.55
CA LEU A 27 -1.22 14.38 -0.22
C LEU A 27 -0.38 13.58 -1.22
N ALA A 28 0.84 14.06 -1.47
CA ALA A 28 1.83 13.29 -2.22
C ALA A 28 2.26 12.04 -1.43
N SER A 29 2.41 10.91 -2.12
CA SER A 29 3.01 9.71 -1.54
C SER A 29 4.47 9.95 -1.20
N ASP A 30 4.88 9.55 0.00
CA ASP A 30 6.23 9.74 0.55
C ASP A 30 7.01 8.42 0.57
N ILE A 31 6.42 7.31 0.12
CA ILE A 31 7.07 6.01 -0.01
C ILE A 31 6.46 5.15 -1.12
N ALA A 32 7.32 4.40 -1.81
CA ALA A 32 6.96 3.34 -2.74
C ALA A 32 7.33 1.96 -2.17
N ILE A 33 6.44 0.99 -2.28
CA ILE A 33 6.71 -0.41 -1.92
C ILE A 33 6.48 -1.29 -3.13
N ASN A 34 7.52 -2.00 -3.57
CA ASN A 34 7.45 -2.97 -4.64
C ASN A 34 7.21 -4.35 -4.05
N VAL A 35 6.18 -5.04 -4.54
CA VAL A 35 5.91 -6.44 -4.21
C VAL A 35 5.79 -7.19 -5.52
N GLY A 36 6.79 -8.03 -5.83
CA GLY A 36 6.89 -8.67 -7.13
C GLY A 36 6.81 -7.64 -8.26
N ASP A 37 5.86 -7.81 -9.17
CA ASP A 37 5.65 -6.92 -10.32
C ASP A 37 4.71 -5.72 -10.04
N VAL A 38 4.33 -5.47 -8.78
CA VAL A 38 3.36 -4.42 -8.42
C VAL A 38 4.01 -3.37 -7.52
N LYS A 39 3.89 -2.10 -7.92
CA LYS A 39 4.38 -0.95 -7.16
C LYS A 39 3.23 -0.29 -6.40
N PHE A 40 3.39 -0.06 -5.10
CA PHE A 40 2.42 0.58 -4.23
C PHE A 40 2.95 1.93 -3.75
N TYR A 41 2.30 3.02 -4.15
CA TYR A 41 2.55 4.36 -3.63
C TYR A 41 1.68 4.63 -2.41
N LEU A 42 2.34 4.89 -1.28
CA LEU A 42 1.73 4.91 0.04
C LEU A 42 2.18 6.13 0.85
N HIS A 43 1.63 6.25 2.05
CA HIS A 43 2.01 7.25 3.04
C HIS A 43 2.73 6.58 4.21
N LYS A 44 3.91 7.07 4.63
CA LYS A 44 4.69 6.54 5.75
C LYS A 44 3.86 6.60 7.02
N PHE A 45 3.24 7.74 7.33
CA PHE A 45 2.57 7.92 8.62
C PHE A 45 1.50 6.85 8.95
N PRO A 46 0.52 6.54 8.08
CA PRO A 46 -0.39 5.41 8.28
C PRO A 46 0.31 4.06 8.43
N LEU A 47 1.34 3.79 7.60
CA LEU A 47 2.07 2.51 7.60
C LEU A 47 2.83 2.28 8.91
N LEU A 48 3.61 3.27 9.33
CA LEU A 48 4.45 3.20 10.53
C LEU A 48 3.59 3.19 11.80
N SER A 49 2.43 3.85 11.79
CA SER A 49 1.54 3.91 12.96
C SER A 49 0.83 2.60 13.26
N LYS A 50 0.67 1.70 12.28
CA LYS A 50 -0.17 0.49 12.44
C LYS A 50 0.57 -0.83 12.22
N SER A 51 1.82 -0.81 11.77
CA SER A 51 2.62 -2.02 11.59
C SER A 51 4.08 -1.81 11.97
N ALA A 52 4.50 -2.43 13.07
CA ALA A 52 5.90 -2.43 13.50
C ALA A 52 6.81 -3.15 12.48
N THR A 53 6.28 -4.14 11.76
CA THR A 53 7.02 -4.85 10.70
C THR A 53 7.29 -3.93 9.51
N LEU A 54 6.27 -3.22 9.02
CA LEU A 54 6.45 -2.23 7.96
C LEU A 54 7.35 -1.10 8.44
N GLN A 55 7.21 -0.67 9.69
CA GLN A 55 8.09 0.33 10.27
C GLN A 55 9.56 -0.04 10.17
N LYS A 56 9.92 -1.27 10.57
CA LYS A 56 11.30 -1.75 10.44
C LYS A 56 11.77 -1.82 8.99
N LEU A 57 10.93 -2.32 8.08
CA LEU A 57 11.27 -2.42 6.66
C LEU A 57 11.52 -1.03 6.04
N VAL A 58 10.66 -0.07 6.32
CA VAL A 58 10.77 1.31 5.84
C VAL A 58 11.99 2.02 6.46
N SER A 59 12.22 1.84 7.77
CA SER A 59 13.40 2.42 8.44
C SER A 59 14.71 1.91 7.84
N ASN A 60 14.81 0.61 7.57
CA ASN A 60 16.02 0.02 6.97
C ASN A 60 16.26 0.52 5.54
N ALA A 61 15.20 0.77 4.75
CA ALA A 61 15.33 1.34 3.41
C ALA A 61 15.71 2.83 3.44
N SER A 62 15.18 3.57 4.41
CA SER A 62 15.48 4.99 4.60
C SER A 62 16.94 5.28 4.94
N GLU A 63 17.69 4.33 5.53
CA GLU A 63 19.13 4.50 5.78
C GLU A 63 19.93 4.65 4.48
N GLY A 64 19.40 4.17 3.35
CA GLY A 64 19.98 4.34 2.01
C GLY A 64 19.52 5.58 1.25
N ASN A 65 18.69 6.45 1.86
CA ASN A 65 18.03 7.58 1.19
C ASN A 65 17.12 7.15 0.01
N CYS A 66 16.64 5.91 0.02
CA CYS A 66 15.65 5.40 -0.92
C CYS A 66 14.27 5.41 -0.24
N ASP A 67 13.35 6.20 -0.77
CA ASP A 67 11.93 6.14 -0.43
C ASP A 67 11.22 4.97 -1.14
N GLU A 68 11.97 3.93 -1.51
CA GLU A 68 11.49 2.74 -2.21
C GLU A 68 11.91 1.47 -1.46
N VAL A 69 10.96 0.56 -1.22
CA VAL A 69 11.16 -0.68 -0.47
C VAL A 69 10.75 -1.86 -1.33
N ASP A 70 11.66 -2.79 -1.58
CA ASP A 70 11.34 -4.04 -2.27
C ASP A 70 11.05 -5.18 -1.28
N ILE A 71 9.91 -5.84 -1.46
CA ILE A 71 9.51 -7.01 -0.67
C ILE A 71 9.24 -8.19 -1.59
N HIS A 72 10.15 -9.17 -1.55
CA HIS A 72 10.11 -10.34 -2.44
C HIS A 72 9.44 -11.58 -1.80
N ASP A 73 9.35 -11.64 -0.46
CA ASP A 73 8.90 -12.82 0.29
C ASP A 73 7.53 -12.61 0.96
N ILE A 74 6.52 -12.20 0.19
CA ILE A 74 5.14 -12.07 0.69
C ILE A 74 4.32 -13.32 0.33
N PRO A 75 3.86 -14.11 1.32
CA PRO A 75 2.95 -15.22 1.05
C PRO A 75 1.63 -14.70 0.47
N GLY A 76 1.23 -15.24 -0.69
CA GLY A 76 0.06 -14.74 -1.43
C GLY A 76 0.34 -13.49 -2.30
N GLY A 77 1.59 -13.05 -2.35
CA GLY A 77 2.09 -12.05 -3.31
C GLY A 77 1.45 -10.66 -3.17
N PRO A 78 1.39 -9.89 -4.27
CA PRO A 78 0.92 -8.50 -4.26
C PRO A 78 -0.55 -8.35 -3.85
N SER A 79 -1.36 -9.37 -4.13
CA SER A 79 -2.77 -9.41 -3.75
C SER A 79 -2.93 -9.50 -2.23
N ALA A 80 -2.12 -10.33 -1.56
CA ALA A 80 -2.11 -10.43 -0.10
C ALA A 80 -1.68 -9.10 0.55
N PHE A 81 -0.64 -8.46 -0.01
CA PHE A 81 -0.18 -7.17 0.47
C PHE A 81 -1.26 -6.09 0.46
N LYS A 82 -2.11 -6.06 -0.57
CA LYS A 82 -3.26 -5.13 -0.65
C LYS A 82 -4.20 -5.25 0.55
N TYR A 83 -4.47 -6.47 1.03
CA TYR A 83 -5.34 -6.67 2.19
C TYR A 83 -4.73 -6.14 3.48
N VAL A 84 -3.40 -6.30 3.65
CA VAL A 84 -2.66 -5.72 4.78
C VAL A 84 -2.72 -4.21 4.72
N LEU A 85 -2.55 -3.62 3.54
CA LEU A 85 -2.62 -2.16 3.39
C LEU A 85 -4.03 -1.61 3.68
N ASN A 86 -5.08 -2.29 3.24
CA ASN A 86 -6.46 -1.87 3.52
C ASN A 86 -6.82 -1.85 5.01
N SER A 87 -6.19 -2.69 5.85
CA SER A 87 -6.39 -2.61 7.31
C SER A 87 -5.62 -1.44 7.95
N VAL A 88 -4.60 -0.95 7.24
CA VAL A 88 -3.75 0.14 7.70
C VAL A 88 -4.30 1.51 7.30
N THR A 89 -4.82 1.65 6.07
CA THR A 89 -5.29 2.93 5.52
C THR A 89 -6.78 3.23 5.80
N ALA A 90 -7.50 2.35 6.50
CA ALA A 90 -8.88 2.56 6.94
C ALA A 90 -9.00 3.31 8.26
#